data_AF-A0A645J6T4-F1
#
_entry.id   AF-A0A645J6T4-F1
#
_cell.length_a   1.000
_cell.length_b   1.000
_cell.length_c   1.000
_cell.angle_alpha   90.00
_cell.angle_beta   90.00
_cell.angle_gamma   90.00
#
_symmetry.space_group_name_H-M   'P 1'
#
loop_
_entity.id
_entity.type
_entity.pdbx_description
1 polymer ?
#
loop_
_entity_poly.entity_id
_entity_poly.type
_entity_poly.pdbx_seq_one_letter_code
_entity_poly.pdbx_strand_id
1 'polypeptide(L)'
;MLDFTNEEIRGYFKNTEIKKYTPNTILNYIDFLDELNKVKYNDYSIDNCEYKDNTFCVAMPVRDYTRRIVAAISVTDTPQNMTESDLSVIMPKLKSTCDNLSHFLGN
;
A
#
# COMPACT_ATOMS: atom_id res chain seq x y z
N MET A 1 -3.01 -6.38 3.96
CA MET A 1 -3.11 -6.78 5.37
C MET A 1 -3.76 -5.71 6.26
N LEU A 2 -4.40 -4.67 5.71
CA LEU A 2 -4.98 -3.59 6.54
C LEU A 2 -6.15 -4.07 7.41
N ASP A 3 -6.87 -5.10 6.94
CA ASP A 3 -7.98 -5.75 7.65
C ASP A 3 -7.52 -6.87 8.60
N PHE A 4 -6.22 -7.15 8.69
CA PHE A 4 -5.70 -8.16 9.61
C PHE A 4 -5.56 -7.58 11.01
N THR A 5 -5.82 -8.41 12.02
CA THR A 5 -5.52 -8.13 13.43
C THR A 5 -4.01 -8.15 13.68
N ASN A 6 -3.57 -7.49 14.75
CA ASN A 6 -2.17 -7.53 15.17
C ASN A 6 -1.69 -8.97 15.46
N GLU A 7 -2.58 -9.86 15.92
CA GLU A 7 -2.25 -11.26 16.15
C GLU A 7 -2.02 -12.03 14.84
N GLU A 8 -2.86 -11.81 13.82
CA GLU A 8 -2.67 -12.39 12.49
C GLU A 8 -1.38 -11.90 11.83
N ILE A 9 -1.09 -10.60 11.94
CA ILE A 9 0.18 -10.02 11.43
C ILE A 9 1.36 -10.62 12.18
N ARG A 10 1.29 -10.73 13.52
CA ARG A 10 2.34 -11.36 14.32
C ARG A 10 2.52 -12.84 13.95
N GLY A 11 1.42 -13.54 13.69
CA GLY A 11 1.42 -14.92 13.20
C GLY A 11 2.12 -15.04 11.86
N TYR A 12 1.86 -14.13 10.93
CA TYR A 12 2.54 -14.07 9.63
C TYR A 12 4.05 -13.96 9.79
N PHE A 13 4.55 -13.03 10.63
CA PHE A 13 5.99 -12.86 10.86
C PHE A 13 6.65 -14.02 11.62
N LYS A 14 5.89 -14.76 12.43
CA LYS A 14 6.40 -15.97 13.12
C LYS A 14 6.49 -17.19 12.20
N ASN A 15 5.54 -17.31 11.28
CA ASN A 15 5.36 -18.52 10.48
C ASN A 15 5.92 -18.39 9.05
N THR A 16 6.37 -17.20 8.66
CA THR A 16 6.90 -16.93 7.32
C THR A 16 8.35 -16.50 7.41
N GLU A 17 9.19 -17.10 6.55
CA GLU A 17 10.55 -16.62 6.37
C GLU A 17 10.51 -15.30 5.58
N ILE A 18 10.86 -14.19 6.24
CA ILE A 18 10.94 -12.89 5.60
C ILE A 18 12.28 -12.77 4.85
N LYS A 19 12.20 -12.79 3.52
CA LYS A 19 13.37 -12.65 2.66
C LYS A 19 13.64 -11.18 2.40
N LYS A 20 14.91 -10.79 2.52
CA LYS A 20 15.39 -9.49 2.08
C LYS A 20 15.58 -9.51 0.56
N TYR A 21 14.88 -8.63 -0.15
CA TYR A 21 15.00 -8.50 -1.60
C TYR A 21 15.88 -7.30 -1.97
N THR A 22 15.72 -6.19 -1.26
CA THR A 22 16.46 -4.95 -1.44
C THR A 22 16.89 -4.38 -0.08
N PRO A 23 17.70 -3.31 -0.03
CA PRO A 23 17.98 -2.59 1.21
C PRO A 23 16.73 -2.01 1.90
N ASN A 24 15.66 -1.74 1.13
CA ASN A 24 14.45 -1.10 1.62
C ASN A 24 13.37 -2.10 2.06
N THR A 25 13.55 -3.42 1.83
CA THR A 25 12.59 -4.43 2.27
C THR A 25 12.34 -4.33 3.78
N ILE A 26 11.07 -4.23 4.19
CA ILE A 26 10.69 -4.26 5.61
C ILE A 26 10.85 -5.69 6.14
N LEU A 27 11.73 -5.89 7.13
CA LEU A 27 12.11 -7.22 7.61
C LEU A 27 11.48 -7.64 8.93
N ASN A 28 11.00 -6.69 9.72
CA ASN A 28 10.53 -6.98 11.08
C ASN A 28 9.11 -6.48 11.31
N TYR A 29 8.49 -7.09 12.32
CA TYR A 29 7.09 -6.88 12.69
C TYR A 29 6.79 -5.45 13.13
N ILE A 30 7.70 -4.80 13.85
CA ILE A 30 7.46 -3.45 14.40
C ILE A 30 7.44 -2.43 13.27
N ASP A 31 8.44 -2.45 12.39
CA ASP A 31 8.51 -1.55 11.23
C ASP A 31 7.32 -1.76 10.29
N PHE A 32 6.88 -3.02 10.11
CA PHE A 32 5.71 -3.33 9.29
C PHE A 32 4.41 -2.81 9.90
N LEU A 33 4.25 -2.89 11.22
CA LEU A 33 3.09 -2.29 11.90
C LEU A 33 3.08 -0.77 11.76
N ASP A 34 4.23 -0.14 11.92
CA ASP A 34 4.35 1.31 11.75
C ASP A 34 3.99 1.73 10.33
N GLU A 35 4.43 0.96 9.32
CA GLU A 35 4.04 1.22 7.94
C GLU A 35 2.53 1.04 7.73
N LEU A 36 1.93 -0.04 8.23
CA LEU A 36 0.48 -0.22 8.15
C LEU A 36 -0.29 0.93 8.82
N ASN A 37 0.21 1.48 9.93
CA ASN A 37 -0.40 2.64 10.59
C ASN A 37 -0.34 3.89 9.71
N LYS A 38 0.79 4.13 9.03
CA LYS A 38 0.89 5.23 8.05
C LYS A 38 -0.09 5.04 6.91
N VAL A 39 -0.18 3.82 6.37
CA VAL A 39 -1.12 3.50 5.28
C VAL A 39 -2.56 3.74 5.71
N LYS A 40 -2.95 3.33 6.93
CA LYS A 40 -4.29 3.59 7.48
C LYS A 40 -4.58 5.08 7.65
N TYR A 41 -3.59 5.86 8.11
CA TYR A 41 -3.75 7.29 8.32
C TYR A 41 -3.83 8.07 7.00
N ASN A 42 -2.99 7.71 6.04
CA ASN A 42 -2.84 8.42 4.77
C ASN A 42 -3.83 7.98 3.68
N ASP A 43 -4.44 6.80 3.84
CA ASP A 43 -5.32 6.14 2.86
C ASP A 43 -4.63 5.74 1.54
N TYR A 44 -3.32 5.53 1.57
CA TYR A 44 -2.54 4.99 0.47
C TYR A 44 -1.29 4.27 0.99
N SER A 45 -0.75 3.34 0.21
CA SER A 45 0.53 2.67 0.49
C SER A 45 1.58 3.03 -0.55
N ILE A 46 2.83 3.11 -0.12
CA ILE A 46 3.99 3.27 -1.00
C ILE A 46 4.86 2.01 -0.87
N ASP A 47 5.26 1.44 -2.00
CA ASP A 47 6.36 0.49 -2.10
C ASP A 47 7.56 1.24 -2.68
N ASN A 48 8.57 1.51 -1.83
CA ASN A 48 9.76 2.25 -2.23
C ASN A 48 10.93 1.30 -2.50
N CYS A 49 10.88 0.62 -3.64
CA CYS A 49 11.86 -0.40 -4.03
C CYS A 49 12.01 -1.50 -2.97
N GLU A 50 10.93 -1.94 -2.34
CA GLU A 50 10.99 -2.94 -1.27
C GLU A 50 11.18 -4.35 -1.81
N TYR A 51 10.59 -4.65 -2.99
CA TYR A 51 10.63 -5.97 -3.60
C TYR A 51 11.59 -6.09 -4.78
N LYS A 52 11.70 -5.04 -5.59
CA LYS A 52 12.61 -4.97 -6.76
C LYS A 52 13.31 -3.64 -6.77
N ASP A 53 14.62 -3.67 -7.02
CA ASP A 53 15.36 -2.46 -7.30
C ASP A 53 14.73 -1.74 -8.51
N ASN A 54 14.69 -0.41 -8.43
CA ASN A 54 14.13 0.45 -9.48
C ASN A 54 12.63 0.26 -9.76
N THR A 55 11.87 -0.24 -8.77
CA THR A 55 10.40 -0.32 -8.83
C THR A 55 9.81 0.50 -7.69
N PHE A 56 9.02 1.51 -8.01
CA PHE A 56 8.30 2.33 -7.06
C PHE A 56 6.80 2.23 -7.34
N CYS A 57 6.01 1.92 -6.32
CA CYS A 57 4.57 1.81 -6.46
C CYS A 57 3.84 2.70 -5.46
N VAL A 58 2.71 3.24 -5.88
CA VAL A 58 1.73 3.84 -4.97
C VAL A 58 0.39 3.18 -5.19
N ALA A 59 -0.30 2.79 -4.11
CA ALA A 59 -1.59 2.14 -4.18
C ALA A 59 -2.62 2.80 -3.27
N MET A 60 -3.88 2.77 -3.70
CA MET A 60 -5.03 3.26 -2.93
C MET A 60 -6.11 2.19 -2.86
N PRO A 61 -6.82 2.10 -1.72
CA PRO A 61 -7.87 1.11 -1.54
C PRO A 61 -9.16 1.47 -2.31
N VAL A 62 -9.89 0.44 -2.72
CA VAL A 62 -11.26 0.53 -3.22
C VAL A 62 -12.17 -0.14 -2.20
N ARG A 63 -13.24 0.56 -1.81
CA ARG A 63 -14.16 0.12 -0.74
C ARG A 63 -15.55 -0.14 -1.28
N ASP A 64 -16.22 -1.13 -0.72
CA ASP A 64 -17.63 -1.39 -1.00
C ASP A 64 -18.57 -0.60 -0.05
N TYR A 65 -19.88 -0.83 -0.19
CA TYR A 65 -20.92 -0.26 0.68
C TYR A 65 -20.76 -0.58 2.18
N THR A 66 -19.99 -1.61 2.55
CA THR A 66 -19.69 -1.95 3.95
C THR A 66 -18.48 -1.19 4.49
N ARG A 67 -17.89 -0.28 3.69
CA ARG A 67 -16.64 0.44 3.95
C ARG A 67 -15.41 -0.47 4.05
N ARG A 68 -15.53 -1.75 3.72
CA ARG A 68 -14.41 -2.71 3.71
C ARG A 68 -13.60 -2.56 2.45
N ILE A 69 -12.29 -2.78 2.54
CA ILE A 69 -11.39 -2.77 1.39
C ILE A 69 -11.62 -4.07 0.61
N VAL A 70 -12.11 -3.95 -0.63
CA VAL A 70 -12.41 -5.10 -1.50
C VAL A 70 -11.42 -5.25 -2.64
N ALA A 71 -10.73 -4.16 -2.99
CA ALA A 71 -9.66 -4.15 -3.97
C ALA A 71 -8.69 -2.99 -3.68
N ALA A 72 -7.61 -2.89 -4.46
CA ALA A 72 -6.74 -1.72 -4.48
C ALA A 72 -6.29 -1.48 -5.93
N ILE A 73 -6.07 -0.21 -6.28
CA ILE A 73 -5.41 0.17 -7.54
C ILE A 73 -4.03 0.69 -7.21
N SER A 74 -3.02 0.22 -7.94
CA SER A 74 -1.66 0.71 -7.85
C SER A 74 -1.16 1.29 -9.17
N VAL A 75 -0.28 2.27 -9.06
CA VAL A 75 0.52 2.80 -10.17
C VAL A 75 1.98 2.43 -9.88
N THR A 76 2.64 1.83 -10.86
CA THR A 76 4.03 1.35 -10.76
C THR A 76 4.87 2.03 -11.82
N ASP A 77 6.00 2.59 -11.43
CA ASP A 77 7.02 3.13 -12.34
C ASP A 77 8.40 3.02 -11.66
N THR A 78 9.41 3.61 -12.26
CA THR A 78 10.75 3.75 -11.69
C THR A 78 10.79 4.90 -10.67
N PRO A 79 11.65 4.84 -9.63
CA PRO A 79 11.76 5.91 -8.64
C PRO A 79 12.08 7.29 -9.23
N GLN A 80 12.80 7.32 -10.35
CA GLN A 80 13.16 8.55 -11.04
C GLN A 80 11.95 9.24 -11.69
N ASN A 81 10.88 8.49 -11.99
CA ASN A 81 9.62 8.97 -12.56
C ASN A 81 8.51 9.10 -11.49
N MET A 82 8.83 8.87 -10.22
CA MET A 82 7.93 8.95 -9.08
C MET A 82 8.41 10.02 -8.10
N THR A 83 8.81 11.18 -8.65
CA THR A 83 9.23 12.33 -7.85
C THR A 83 8.04 12.97 -7.14
N GLU A 84 8.28 13.88 -6.20
CA GLU A 84 7.22 14.62 -5.52
C GLU A 84 6.30 15.36 -6.49
N SER A 85 6.85 15.93 -7.57
CA SER A 85 6.07 16.55 -8.64
C SER A 85 5.19 15.55 -9.39
N ASP A 86 5.70 14.36 -9.70
CA ASP A 86 4.93 13.32 -10.38
C ASP A 86 3.79 12.82 -9.48
N LEU A 87 4.11 12.54 -8.21
CA LEU A 87 3.15 12.11 -7.20
C LEU A 87 2.04 13.14 -6.99
N SER A 88 2.35 14.44 -7.04
CA SER A 88 1.34 15.51 -6.94
C SER A 88 0.28 15.45 -8.05
N VAL A 89 0.63 14.86 -9.21
CA VAL A 89 -0.28 14.68 -10.35
C VAL A 89 -0.95 13.31 -10.32
N ILE A 90 -0.22 12.26 -9.94
CA ILE A 90 -0.70 10.87 -9.93
C ILE A 90 -1.70 10.66 -8.79
N MET A 91 -1.39 11.13 -7.59
CA MET A 91 -2.17 10.89 -6.37
C MET A 91 -3.65 11.34 -6.49
N PRO A 92 -3.96 12.56 -6.98
CA PRO A 92 -5.36 12.98 -7.14
C PRO A 92 -6.13 12.14 -8.16
N LYS A 93 -5.48 11.73 -9.25
CA LYS A 93 -6.10 10.91 -10.30
C LYS A 93 -6.37 9.49 -9.81
N LEU A 94 -5.39 8.91 -9.10
CA LEU A 94 -5.53 7.59 -8.49
C LEU A 94 -6.67 7.60 -7.47
N LYS A 95 -6.71 8.62 -6.60
CA LYS A 95 -7.78 8.81 -5.62
C LYS A 95 -9.14 8.89 -6.29
N SER A 96 -9.29 9.76 -7.29
CA SER A 96 -10.56 9.91 -8.02
C SER A 96 -10.99 8.60 -8.68
N THR A 97 -10.05 7.81 -9.20
CA THR A 97 -10.35 6.51 -9.81
C THR A 97 -10.85 5.51 -8.76
N CYS A 98 -10.18 5.41 -7.61
CA CYS A 98 -10.59 4.54 -6.51
C CYS A 98 -11.93 4.98 -5.90
N ASP A 99 -12.16 6.28 -5.75
CA ASP A 99 -13.42 6.84 -5.25
C ASP A 99 -14.58 6.51 -6.20
N ASN A 100 -14.39 6.68 -7.52
CA ASN A 100 -15.41 6.34 -8.52
C ASN A 100 -15.78 4.86 -8.49
N LEU A 101 -14.78 3.97 -8.38
CA LEU A 101 -15.03 2.54 -8.25
C LEU A 101 -15.71 2.20 -6.93
N SER A 102 -15.31 2.86 -5.84
CA SER A 102 -15.94 2.66 -4.54
C SER A 102 -17.42 3.07 -4.59
N HIS A 103 -17.73 4.22 -5.21
CA HIS A 103 -19.10 4.66 -5.44
C HIS A 103 -19.90 3.69 -6.31
N PHE A 104 -19.29 3.15 -7.38
CA PHE A 104 -19.91 2.11 -8.18
C PHE A 104 -20.24 0.85 -7.36
N LEU A 105 -19.41 0.52 -6.38
CA LEU A 105 -19.59 -0.61 -5.44
C LEU A 105 -20.47 -0.25 -4.22
N GLY A 106 -21.08 0.94 -4.21
CA GLY A 106 -22.09 1.37 -3.23
C GLY A 106 -21.56 2.09 -2.00
N ASN A 107 -20.33 2.59 -2.02
CA ASN A 107 -19.71 3.40 -0.96
C ASN A 107 -20.15 4.89 -0.95
#